data_AF-A0A2K2F9H8-F1
#
_entry.id   AF-A0A2K2F9H8-F1
#
_cell.length_a   1.000
_cell.length_b   1.000
_cell.length_c   1.000
_cell.angle_alpha   90.00
_cell.angle_beta   90.00
_cell.angle_gamma   90.00
#
_symmetry.space_group_name_H-M   'P 1'
#
loop_
_entity.id
_entity.type
_entity.pdbx_description
1 polymer ?
#
loop_
_entity_poly.entity_id
_entity_poly.type
_entity_poly.pdbx_seq_one_letter_code
_entity_poly.pdbx_strand_id
1 'polypeptide(L)'
;MKLGKHTKFMIEFIKDFIDGEIDSCFFDLDYSAYVIEHFPYMEEENPELAKRFANTIDYAYEYYVDRGLPEEEFRAKISKAFDQWLGKEKKQL
;
A
#
# COMPACT_ATOMS: atom_id res chain seq x y z
N MET A 1 6.09 8.87 15.23
CA MET A 1 7.18 7.98 14.75
C MET A 1 7.89 8.69 13.61
N LYS A 2 9.23 8.67 13.55
CA LYS A 2 9.94 9.19 12.38
C LYS A 2 9.89 8.10 11.30
N LEU A 3 9.11 8.31 10.24
CA LEU A 3 9.07 7.41 9.10
C LEU A 3 10.41 7.48 8.37
N GLY A 4 10.95 6.32 8.01
CA GLY A 4 12.14 6.25 7.17
C GLY A 4 11.84 6.64 5.72
N LYS A 5 12.89 6.71 4.90
CA LYS A 5 12.81 7.19 3.52
C LYS A 5 11.95 6.26 2.67
N HIS A 6 12.15 4.95 2.79
CA HIS A 6 11.50 3.97 1.94
C HIS A 6 10.02 3.82 2.31
N THR A 7 9.71 3.84 3.61
CA THR A 7 8.32 3.87 4.08
C THR A 7 7.58 5.12 3.57
N LYS A 8 8.21 6.30 3.59
CA LYS A 8 7.59 7.53 3.06
C LYS A 8 7.32 7.45 1.57
N PHE A 9 8.27 6.93 0.80
CA PHE A 9 8.10 6.74 -0.64
C PHE A 9 6.87 5.87 -0.94
N MET A 10 6.76 4.70 -0.30
CA MET A 10 5.60 3.82 -0.51
C MET A 10 4.29 4.48 -0.07
N ILE A 11 4.31 5.29 0.99
CA ILE A 11 3.13 6.06 1.42
C ILE A 11 2.70 7.06 0.34
N GLU A 12 3.64 7.81 -0.24
CA GLU A 12 3.37 8.80 -1.28
C GLU A 12 2.85 8.13 -2.56
N PHE A 13 3.54 7.10 -3.04
CA PHE A 13 3.12 6.32 -4.22
C PHE A 13 1.69 5.75 -4.10
N ILE A 14 1.36 5.13 -2.97
CA ILE A 14 0.02 4.58 -2.74
C ILE A 14 -1.02 5.68 -2.62
N LYS A 15 -0.65 6.81 -2.00
CA LYS A 15 -1.53 7.96 -1.86
C LYS A 15 -1.85 8.59 -3.21
N ASP A 16 -0.89 8.68 -4.12
CA ASP A 16 -1.10 9.17 -5.48
C ASP A 16 -2.15 8.32 -6.21
N PHE A 17 -2.14 7.00 -6.05
CA PHE A 17 -3.17 6.13 -6.59
C PHE A 17 -4.55 6.32 -5.92
N ILE A 18 -4.59 6.43 -4.60
CA ILE A 18 -5.83 6.65 -3.84
C ILE A 18 -6.48 7.98 -4.21
N ASP A 19 -5.68 9.03 -4.37
CA ASP A 19 -6.15 10.38 -4.68
C ASP A 19 -6.48 10.55 -6.18
N GLY A 20 -6.13 9.56 -7.02
CA GLY A 20 -6.44 9.54 -8.45
C GLY A 20 -5.43 10.28 -9.32
N GLU A 21 -4.25 10.61 -8.79
CA GLU A 21 -3.14 11.21 -9.53
C GLU A 21 -2.51 10.20 -10.50
N ILE A 22 -2.57 8.90 -10.16
CA ILE A 22 -2.26 7.79 -11.08
C ILE A 22 -3.44 6.80 -11.15
N ASP A 23 -3.62 6.21 -12.33
CA ASP A 23 -4.65 5.19 -12.58
C ASP A 23 -4.17 3.78 -12.19
N SER A 24 -5.07 2.81 -12.29
CA SER A 24 -4.75 1.40 -11.96
C SER A 24 -3.70 0.78 -12.87
N CYS A 25 -3.56 1.25 -14.11
CA CYS A 25 -2.57 0.73 -15.05
C CYS A 25 -1.16 1.15 -14.64
N PHE A 26 -0.95 2.45 -14.37
CA PHE A 26 0.35 2.94 -13.88
C PHE A 26 0.70 2.39 -12.50
N PHE A 27 -0.27 2.30 -11.60
CA PHE A 27 -0.06 1.72 -10.29
C PHE A 27 0.39 0.25 -10.40
N ASP A 28 -0.28 -0.57 -11.21
CA ASP A 28 0.06 -1.98 -11.41
C ASP A 28 1.45 -2.18 -12.02
N LEU A 29 1.80 -1.39 -13.05
CA LEU A 29 3.09 -1.48 -13.72
C LEU A 29 4.27 -1.25 -12.79
N ASP A 30 4.15 -0.30 -11.86
CA ASP A 30 5.25 0.11 -10.99
C ASP A 30 5.25 -0.61 -9.63
N TYR A 31 4.09 -1.12 -9.17
CA TYR A 31 3.92 -1.65 -7.81
C TYR A 31 4.96 -2.72 -7.46
N SER A 32 5.09 -3.75 -8.30
CA SER A 32 6.02 -4.87 -8.04
C SER A 32 7.48 -4.41 -7.95
N ALA A 33 7.88 -3.46 -8.81
CA ALA A 33 9.23 -2.92 -8.80
C ALA A 33 9.51 -2.14 -7.51
N TYR A 34 8.57 -1.30 -7.07
CA TYR A 34 8.72 -0.54 -5.84
C TYR A 34 8.64 -1.41 -4.58
N VAL A 35 7.84 -2.47 -4.56
CA VAL A 35 7.88 -3.44 -3.45
C VAL A 35 9.25 -4.11 -3.37
N ILE A 36 9.81 -4.58 -4.49
CA ILE A 36 11.15 -5.19 -4.53
C ILE A 36 12.23 -4.20 -4.06
N GLU A 37 12.15 -2.94 -4.51
CA GLU A 37 13.14 -1.91 -4.17
C GLU A 37 13.03 -1.45 -2.71
N HIS A 38 11.81 -1.22 -2.19
CA HIS A 38 11.62 -0.49 -0.93
C HIS A 38 11.34 -1.40 0.27
N PHE A 39 10.72 -2.57 0.09
CA PHE A 39 10.28 -3.40 1.20
C PHE A 39 11.42 -3.86 2.13
N PRO A 40 12.59 -4.31 1.64
CA PRO A 40 13.70 -4.70 2.53
C PRO A 40 14.15 -3.56 3.45
N TYR A 41 14.20 -2.33 2.93
CA TYR A 41 14.54 -1.17 3.73
C TYR A 41 13.42 -0.76 4.69
N MET A 42 12.16 -0.97 4.32
CA MET A 42 11.05 -0.77 5.26
C MET A 42 11.16 -1.73 6.45
N GLU A 43 11.59 -2.98 6.23
CA GLU A 43 11.85 -3.93 7.31
C GLU A 43 12.96 -3.43 8.25
N GLU A 44 14.04 -2.86 7.71
CA GLU A 44 15.10 -2.24 8.52
C GLU A 44 14.62 -0.98 9.27
N GLU A 45 13.79 -0.15 8.62
CA GLU A 45 13.26 1.10 9.19
C GLU A 45 12.25 0.87 10.32
N ASN A 46 11.32 -0.08 10.11
CA ASN A 46 10.35 -0.53 11.10
C ASN A 46 9.76 -1.90 10.70
N PRO A 47 10.24 -3.01 11.29
CA PRO A 47 9.79 -4.36 10.96
C PRO A 47 8.28 -4.59 11.16
N GLU A 48 7.70 -3.99 12.19
CA GLU A 48 6.27 -4.16 12.51
C GLU A 48 5.39 -3.42 11.48
N LEU A 49 5.83 -2.25 11.02
CA LEU A 49 5.12 -1.50 9.98
C LEU A 49 5.25 -2.17 8.61
N ALA A 50 6.43 -2.72 8.28
CA ALA A 50 6.63 -3.52 7.06
C ALA A 50 5.79 -4.80 7.09
N LYS A 51 5.74 -5.50 8.22
CA LYS A 51 4.86 -6.67 8.38
C LYS A 51 3.38 -6.30 8.17
N ARG A 52 2.93 -5.15 8.67
CA ARG A 52 1.55 -4.68 8.41
C ARG A 52 1.31 -4.35 6.95
N PHE A 53 2.28 -3.73 6.27
CA PHE A 53 2.21 -3.48 4.82
C PHE A 53 1.88 -4.77 4.05
N ALA A 54 2.66 -5.83 4.29
CA ALA A 54 2.46 -7.12 3.63
C ALA A 54 1.06 -7.72 3.92
N ASN A 55 0.59 -7.61 5.17
CA ASN A 55 -0.73 -8.14 5.56
C ASN A 55 -1.92 -7.27 5.12
N THR A 56 -1.69 -6.09 4.52
CA THR A 56 -2.76 -5.14 4.20
C THR A 56 -2.69 -4.68 2.74
N ILE A 57 -1.74 -3.81 2.40
CA ILE A 57 -1.57 -3.27 1.05
C ILE A 57 -1.27 -4.39 0.06
N ASP A 58 -0.26 -5.19 0.37
CA ASP A 58 0.22 -6.23 -0.56
C ASP A 58 -0.85 -7.29 -0.80
N TYR A 59 -1.48 -7.75 0.27
CA TYR A 59 -2.65 -8.62 0.17
C TYR A 59 -3.80 -8.00 -0.66
N ALA A 60 -4.08 -6.71 -0.52
CA ALA A 60 -5.15 -6.04 -1.26
C ALA A 60 -4.82 -5.87 -2.75
N TYR A 61 -3.54 -5.63 -3.07
CA TYR A 61 -3.04 -5.59 -4.44
C TYR A 61 -3.13 -6.97 -5.12
N GLU A 62 -2.61 -8.02 -4.50
CA GLU A 62 -2.68 -9.39 -5.04
C GLU A 62 -4.14 -9.83 -5.25
N TYR A 63 -5.02 -9.51 -4.30
CA TYR A 63 -6.45 -9.76 -4.43
C TYR A 63 -7.09 -9.06 -5.64
N TYR A 64 -6.61 -7.87 -6.00
CA TYR A 64 -7.05 -7.17 -7.20
C TYR A 64 -6.56 -7.86 -8.46
N VAL A 65 -5.25 -8.13 -8.56
CA VAL A 65 -4.62 -8.75 -9.75
C VAL A 65 -5.28 -10.09 -10.07
N ASP A 66 -5.48 -10.93 -9.06
CA ASP A 66 -6.12 -12.24 -9.20
C ASP A 66 -7.57 -12.18 -9.72
N ARG A 67 -8.26 -11.05 -9.52
CA ARG A 67 -9.70 -10.92 -9.78
C ARG A 67 -10.06 -9.91 -10.87
N GLY A 68 -9.11 -9.10 -11.31
CA GLY A 68 -9.34 -8.04 -12.30
C GLY A 68 -10.50 -7.11 -11.91
N LEU A 69 -10.51 -6.62 -10.66
CA LEU A 69 -11.64 -5.81 -10.18
C LEU A 69 -11.77 -4.49 -10.98
N PRO A 70 -12.94 -3.86 -10.98
CA PRO A 70 -13.07 -2.50 -11.45
C PRO A 70 -12.16 -1.55 -10.67
N GLU A 71 -11.62 -0.52 -11.34
CA GLU A 71 -10.69 0.42 -10.71
C GLU A 71 -11.28 1.10 -9.45
N GLU A 72 -12.56 1.47 -9.47
CA GLU A 72 -13.23 2.07 -8.32
C GLU A 72 -13.20 1.14 -7.09
N GLU A 73 -13.48 -0.14 -7.29
CA GLU A 73 -13.41 -1.15 -6.22
C GLU A 73 -11.97 -1.39 -5.74
N PHE A 74 -11.02 -1.39 -6.67
CA PHE A 74 -9.61 -1.53 -6.36
C PHE A 74 -9.11 -0.37 -5.49
N ARG A 75 -9.36 0.87 -5.92
CA ARG A 75 -8.99 2.09 -5.20
C ARG A 75 -9.62 2.12 -3.82
N ALA A 76 -10.90 1.75 -3.70
CA ALA A 76 -11.57 1.66 -2.40
C ALA A 76 -10.91 0.62 -1.47
N LYS A 77 -10.50 -0.54 -2.00
CA LYS A 77 -9.78 -1.58 -1.23
C LYS A 77 -8.40 -1.13 -0.79
N ILE A 78 -7.61 -0.54 -1.67
CA ILE A 78 -6.27 -0.01 -1.34
C ILE A 78 -6.38 1.13 -0.33
N SER A 79 -7.36 2.03 -0.48
CA SER A 79 -7.62 3.11 0.50
C SER A 79 -7.90 2.56 1.90
N LYS A 80 -8.77 1.54 2.01
CA LYS A 80 -9.02 0.87 3.29
C LYS A 80 -7.77 0.17 3.85
N ALA A 81 -7.02 -0.55 3.01
CA ALA A 81 -5.80 -1.22 3.39
C ALA A 81 -4.71 -0.23 3.86
N PHE A 82 -4.66 0.96 3.25
CA PHE A 82 -3.76 2.03 3.62
C PHE A 82 -4.04 2.60 5.02
N ASP A 83 -5.32 2.80 5.36
CA ASP A 83 -5.70 3.18 6.72
C ASP A 83 -5.36 2.08 7.75
N GLN A 84 -5.56 0.81 7.39
CA GLN A 84 -5.19 -0.34 8.23
C GLN A 84 -3.68 -0.42 8.45
N TRP A 85 -2.90 -0.25 7.38
CA TRP A 85 -1.44 -0.26 7.43
C TRP A 85 -0.90 0.81 8.39
N LEU A 86 -1.42 2.03 8.29
CA LEU A 86 -1.02 3.16 9.13
C LEU A 86 -1.64 3.13 10.54
N GLY A 87 -2.44 2.12 10.86
CA GLY A 87 -3.08 1.96 12.17
C GLY A 87 -4.15 3.01 12.46
N LYS A 88 -4.82 3.53 11.43
CA LYS A 88 -5.89 4.54 11.55
C LYS A 88 -7.29 3.93 11.78
N GLU A 89 -7.42 2.61 11.80
CA GLU A 89 -8.70 1.99 12.17
C GLU A 89 -9.08 2.34 13.62
N LYS A 90 -10.20 3.03 13.77
CA LYS A 90 -10.89 3.16 15.06
C LYS A 90 -11.17 1.74 15.56
N LYS A 91 -10.69 1.41 16.77
CA LYS A 91 -11.24 0.30 17.56
C LYS A 91 -12.77 0.48 17.57
N GLN A 92 -13.49 -0.35 16.83
CA GLN A 92 -14.90 -0.57 17.11
C GLN A 92 -14.91 -1.39 18.41
N LEU A 93 -15.19 -0.70 19.51
CA LEU A 93 -15.56 -1.29 20.80
C LEU A 93 -16.98 -1.85 20.71
#